data_AF-A0A7C1F417-F1
#
_entry.id   AF-A0A7C1F417-F1
#
_cell.length_a   1.000
_cell.length_b   1.000
_cell.length_c   1.000
_cell.angle_alpha   90.00
_cell.angle_beta   90.00
_cell.angle_gamma   90.00
#
_symmetry.space_group_name_H-M   'P 1'
#
loop_
_entity.id
_entity.type
_entity.pdbx_description
1 polymer ?
#
loop_
_entity_poly.entity_id
_entity_poly.type
_entity_poly.pdbx_seq_one_letter_code
_entity_poly.pdbx_strand_id
1 'polypeptide(L)'
;MADESGELCTLLGRWLELVENQREAIHQRAPVETLWELIGAKEKLKEEIARALPSASGEEDSGCISLLGRILEEEEQVQKLLAVWLGDVRGKIVRLCQGREAVKGYLKRGNAPEARFVDRKR
;
A
#
# COMPACT_ATOMS: atom_id res chain seq x y z
N MET A 1 -8.62 15.66 -37.29
CA MET A 1 -7.99 16.14 -36.05
C MET A 1 -8.74 15.42 -34.94
N ALA A 2 -8.25 14.26 -34.53
CA ALA A 2 -8.87 13.51 -33.44
C ALA A 2 -8.68 14.32 -32.15
N ASP A 3 -9.66 14.24 -31.25
CA ASP A 3 -9.72 15.01 -30.01
C ASP A 3 -8.69 14.46 -29.00
N GLU A 4 -7.41 14.75 -29.25
CA GLU A 4 -6.25 14.30 -28.46
C GLU A 4 -6.31 14.81 -27.00
N SER A 5 -6.99 15.94 -26.78
CA SER A 5 -7.29 16.47 -25.44
C SER A 5 -8.28 15.57 -24.68
N GLY A 6 -9.34 15.10 -25.36
CA GLY A 6 -10.31 14.16 -24.79
C GLY A 6 -9.71 12.81 -24.40
N GLU A 7 -8.71 12.33 -25.14
CA GLU A 7 -7.98 11.10 -24.82
C GLU A 7 -7.17 11.25 -23.52
N LEU A 8 -6.41 12.33 -23.36
CA LEU A 8 -5.64 12.59 -22.14
C LEU A 8 -6.54 12.71 -20.91
N CYS A 9 -7.61 13.49 -20.98
CA CYS A 9 -8.56 13.64 -19.87
C CYS A 9 -9.24 12.30 -19.52
N THR A 10 -9.49 11.42 -20.49
CA THR A 10 -10.00 10.06 -20.23
C THR A 10 -8.98 9.21 -19.48
N LEU A 11 -7.70 9.24 -19.89
CA LEU A 11 -6.63 8.51 -19.21
C LEU A 11 -6.42 9.01 -17.77
N LEU A 12 -6.47 10.33 -17.57
CA LEU A 12 -6.41 10.94 -16.23
C LEU A 12 -7.60 10.53 -15.36
N GLY A 13 -8.81 10.47 -15.93
CA GLY A 13 -9.99 9.96 -15.22
C GLY A 13 -9.81 8.52 -14.74
N ARG A 14 -9.25 7.64 -15.58
CA ARG A 14 -8.92 6.26 -15.19
C ARG A 14 -7.85 6.20 -14.12
N TRP A 15 -6.87 7.12 -14.13
CA TRP A 15 -5.86 7.17 -13.07
C TRP A 15 -6.55 7.51 -11.75
N LEU A 16 -7.38 8.55 -11.73
CA LEU A 16 -8.11 8.95 -10.53
C LEU A 16 -8.92 7.77 -9.95
N GLU A 17 -9.66 7.04 -10.78
CA GLU A 17 -10.40 5.85 -10.36
C GLU A 17 -9.51 4.77 -9.75
N LEU A 18 -8.32 4.50 -10.34
CA LEU A 18 -7.36 3.56 -9.77
C LEU A 18 -6.80 4.03 -8.42
N VAL A 19 -6.61 5.33 -8.21
CA VAL A 19 -6.15 5.89 -6.93
C VAL A 19 -7.24 5.77 -5.87
N GLU A 20 -8.49 6.08 -6.22
CA GLU A 20 -9.64 5.93 -5.34
C GLU A 20 -9.83 4.45 -4.95
N ASN A 21 -9.71 3.52 -5.91
CA ASN A 21 -9.73 2.08 -5.65
C ASN A 21 -8.58 1.63 -4.74
N GLN A 22 -7.38 2.17 -4.93
CA GLN A 22 -6.25 1.88 -4.05
C GLN A 22 -6.50 2.40 -2.63
N ARG A 23 -7.07 3.61 -2.49
CA ARG A 23 -7.45 4.17 -1.20
C ARG A 23 -8.46 3.29 -0.48
N GLU A 24 -9.48 2.82 -1.19
CA GLU A 24 -10.51 1.93 -0.65
C GLU A 24 -9.93 0.57 -0.24
N ALA A 25 -9.09 -0.03 -1.08
CA ALA A 25 -8.40 -1.28 -0.76
C ALA A 25 -7.54 -1.17 0.51
N ILE A 26 -6.85 -0.03 0.70
CA ILE A 26 -6.09 0.24 1.92
C ILE A 26 -7.00 0.36 3.15
N HIS A 27 -8.12 1.10 3.03
CA HIS A 27 -9.09 1.23 4.13
C HIS A 27 -9.68 -0.12 4.54
N GLN A 28 -10.04 -0.94 3.56
CA GLN A 28 -10.59 -2.28 3.77
C GLN A 28 -9.54 -3.31 4.21
N ARG A 29 -8.25 -2.92 4.29
CA ARG A 29 -7.13 -3.83 4.58
C ARG A 29 -7.16 -5.06 3.65
N ALA A 30 -7.38 -4.80 2.37
CA ALA A 30 -7.45 -5.83 1.33
C ALA A 30 -6.18 -6.70 1.30
N PRO A 31 -6.23 -7.88 0.67
CA PRO A 31 -5.03 -8.68 0.44
C PRO A 31 -3.93 -7.88 -0.27
N VAL A 32 -2.66 -8.20 0.04
CA VAL A 32 -1.50 -7.50 -0.55
C VAL A 32 -1.48 -7.69 -2.06
N GLU A 33 -1.97 -8.83 -2.54
CA GLU A 33 -2.11 -9.17 -3.95
C GLU A 33 -3.01 -8.16 -4.67
N THR A 34 -4.14 -7.76 -4.06
CA THR A 34 -5.05 -6.76 -4.62
C THR A 34 -4.37 -5.40 -4.76
N LEU A 35 -3.59 -4.99 -3.76
CA LEU A 35 -2.82 -3.73 -3.87
C LEU A 35 -1.76 -3.82 -4.96
N TRP A 36 -1.12 -4.98 -5.10
CA TRP A 36 -0.10 -5.20 -6.11
C TRP A 36 -0.66 -5.08 -7.52
N GLU A 37 -1.84 -5.67 -7.76
CA GLU A 37 -2.57 -5.54 -9.02
C GLU A 37 -2.91 -4.08 -9.33
N LEU A 38 -3.42 -3.33 -8.35
CA LEU A 38 -3.74 -1.90 -8.52
C LEU A 38 -2.51 -1.06 -8.82
N ILE A 39 -1.39 -1.29 -8.12
CA ILE A 39 -0.11 -0.61 -8.40
C ILE A 39 0.36 -0.93 -9.82
N GLY A 40 0.32 -2.21 -10.22
CA GLY A 40 0.69 -2.63 -11.57
C GLY A 40 -0.19 -2.01 -12.66
N ALA A 41 -1.50 -1.89 -12.42
CA ALA A 41 -2.42 -1.21 -13.32
C ALA A 41 -2.10 0.29 -13.45
N LYS A 42 -1.77 0.96 -12.34
CA LYS A 42 -1.37 2.37 -12.34
C LYS A 42 -0.07 2.60 -13.12
N GLU A 43 0.94 1.74 -12.94
CA GLU A 43 2.20 1.87 -13.69
C GLU A 43 1.99 1.71 -15.20
N LYS A 44 1.17 0.74 -15.63
CA LYS A 44 0.81 0.61 -17.05
C LYS A 44 0.10 1.85 -17.59
N LEU A 45 -0.83 2.40 -16.82
CA LEU A 45 -1.57 3.59 -17.23
C LEU A 45 -0.66 4.83 -17.32
N LYS A 46 0.32 4.97 -16.41
CA LYS A 46 1.33 6.03 -16.51
C LYS A 46 2.13 5.94 -17.80
N GLU A 47 2.47 4.73 -18.24
CA GLU A 47 3.13 4.54 -19.54
C GLU A 47 2.24 4.95 -20.71
N GLU A 48 0.95 4.65 -20.67
CA GLU A 48 -0.02 5.08 -21.69
C GLU A 48 -0.12 6.61 -21.75
N ILE A 49 -0.23 7.26 -20.59
CA ILE A 49 -0.27 8.73 -20.49
C ILE A 49 1.03 9.35 -21.00
N ALA A 50 2.19 8.77 -20.66
CA ALA A 50 3.49 9.22 -21.14
C ALA A 50 3.60 9.16 -22.68
N ARG A 51 2.92 8.21 -23.34
CA ARG A 51 2.86 8.12 -24.80
C ARG A 51 1.88 9.11 -25.43
N ALA A 52 0.84 9.50 -24.71
CA ALA A 52 -0.16 10.47 -25.19
C ALA A 52 0.29 11.94 -25.03
N LEU A 53 1.14 12.22 -24.02
CA LEU A 53 1.67 13.56 -23.71
C LEU A 53 2.33 14.31 -24.87
N PRO A 54 3.19 13.69 -25.73
CA PRO A 54 3.83 14.38 -26.85
C PRO A 54 2.85 14.87 -27.93
N SER A 55 1.63 14.35 -27.95
CA SER A 55 0.59 14.65 -28.94
C SER A 55 -0.38 15.74 -28.45
N ALA A 56 -0.39 16.07 -27.16
CA ALA A 56 -1.26 17.11 -26.61
C ALA A 56 -0.71 18.51 -26.97
N SER A 57 -1.11 19.05 -28.12
CA SER A 57 -0.68 20.38 -28.55
C SER A 57 -1.41 21.48 -27.77
N GLY A 58 -0.72 22.13 -26.84
CA GLY A 58 -0.78 23.58 -26.56
C GLY A 58 -2.01 24.20 -25.89
N GLU A 59 -3.18 23.58 -25.91
CA GLU A 59 -4.34 24.02 -25.12
C GLU A 59 -4.59 22.98 -24.02
N GLU A 60 -3.90 23.12 -22.90
CA GLU A 60 -4.21 22.35 -21.70
C GLU A 60 -5.63 22.71 -21.24
N ASP A 61 -6.57 21.81 -21.50
CA ASP A 61 -7.95 21.99 -21.10
C ASP A 61 -8.02 22.12 -19.58
N SER A 62 -8.72 23.15 -19.09
CA SER A 62 -8.89 23.46 -17.66
C SER A 62 -9.38 22.24 -16.85
N GLY A 63 -10.13 21.35 -17.48
CA GLY A 63 -10.57 20.08 -16.91
C GLY A 63 -9.42 19.10 -16.62
N CYS A 64 -8.46 18.94 -17.53
CA CYS A 64 -7.30 18.06 -17.36
C CYS A 64 -6.38 18.57 -16.23
N ILE A 65 -6.18 19.89 -16.11
CA ILE A 65 -5.40 20.50 -15.01
C ILE A 65 -6.07 20.23 -13.66
N SER A 66 -7.39 20.41 -13.58
CA SER A 66 -8.16 20.16 -12.35
C SER A 66 -8.10 18.68 -11.94
N LEU A 67 -8.16 17.75 -12.90
CA LEU A 67 -8.01 16.32 -12.66
C LEU A 67 -6.61 15.98 -12.15
N LEU A 68 -5.55 16.54 -12.73
CA LEU A 68 -4.18 16.34 -12.25
C LEU A 68 -4.01 16.80 -10.80
N GLY A 69 -4.57 17.96 -10.44
CA GLY A 69 -4.57 18.44 -9.06
C GLY A 69 -5.21 17.44 -8.09
N ARG A 70 -6.40 16.93 -8.44
CA ARG A 70 -7.09 15.92 -7.64
C ARG A 70 -6.31 14.61 -7.53
N ILE A 71 -5.72 14.14 -8.63
CA ILE A 71 -4.89 12.93 -8.63
C ILE A 71 -3.70 13.09 -7.68
N LEU A 72 -3.01 14.23 -7.71
CA LEU A 72 -1.88 14.49 -6.82
C LEU A 72 -2.29 14.48 -5.34
N GLU A 73 -3.40 15.13 -5.00
CA GLU A 73 -3.92 15.15 -3.63
C GLU A 73 -4.30 13.74 -3.15
N GLU A 74 -5.00 12.97 -3.99
CA GLU A 74 -5.43 11.61 -3.66
C GLU A 74 -4.25 10.64 -3.53
N GLU A 75 -3.23 10.77 -4.37
CA GLU A 75 -1.98 10.00 -4.26
C GLU A 75 -1.26 10.29 -2.93
N GLU A 76 -1.21 11.55 -2.51
CA GLU A 76 -0.61 11.92 -1.23
C GLU A 76 -1.38 11.29 -0.05
N GLN A 77 -2.72 11.30 -0.10
CA GLN A 77 -3.55 10.66 0.91
C GLN A 77 -3.33 9.14 0.95
N VAL A 78 -3.30 8.49 -0.21
CA VAL A 78 -3.00 7.05 -0.34
C VAL A 78 -1.64 6.72 0.25
N GLN A 79 -0.61 7.50 -0.03
CA GLN A 79 0.73 7.31 0.54
C GLN A 79 0.74 7.39 2.06
N LYS A 80 0.05 8.38 2.64
CA LYS A 80 -0.07 8.53 4.10
C LYS A 80 -0.75 7.32 4.73
N LEU A 81 -1.85 6.85 4.15
CA LEU A 81 -2.59 5.68 4.62
C LEU A 81 -1.76 4.40 4.53
N LEU A 82 -1.05 4.21 3.42
CA LEU A 82 -0.18 3.06 3.22
C LEU A 82 0.97 3.04 4.24
N ALA A 83 1.57 4.20 4.54
CA ALA A 83 2.62 4.31 5.55
C ALA A 83 2.13 3.89 6.95
N VAL A 84 0.91 4.31 7.34
CA VAL A 84 0.30 3.90 8.61
C VAL A 84 0.10 2.38 8.65
N TRP A 85 -0.47 1.80 7.59
CA TRP A 85 -0.67 0.36 7.54
C TRP A 85 0.65 -0.43 7.61
N LEU A 86 1.68 -0.02 6.86
CA LEU A 86 3.00 -0.65 6.92
C LEU A 86 3.61 -0.55 8.33
N GLY A 87 3.38 0.57 9.03
CA GLY A 87 3.72 0.73 10.44
C GLY A 87 3.06 -0.32 11.34
N ASP A 88 1.74 -0.52 11.19
CA ASP A 88 0.99 -1.53 11.95
C ASP A 88 1.51 -2.95 11.70
N VAL A 89 1.74 -3.29 10.42
CA VAL A 89 2.25 -4.62 10.01
C VAL A 89 3.63 -4.84 10.61
N ARG A 90 4.52 -3.85 10.53
CA ARG A 90 5.84 -3.90 11.15
C ARG A 90 5.75 -4.11 12.66
N GLY A 91 4.85 -3.41 13.34
CA GLY A 91 4.61 -3.56 14.77
C GLY A 91 4.10 -4.97 15.15
N LYS A 92 3.24 -5.57 14.33
CA LYS A 92 2.78 -6.95 14.51
C LYS A 92 3.92 -7.96 14.32
N ILE A 93 4.76 -7.80 13.29
CA ILE A 93 5.92 -8.66 13.04
C ILE A 93 6.89 -8.63 14.23
N VAL A 94 7.20 -7.43 14.75
CA VAL A 94 8.10 -7.30 15.92
C VAL A 94 7.56 -8.06 17.12
N ARG A 95 6.26 -7.93 17.44
CA ARG A 95 5.62 -8.66 18.54
C ARG A 95 5.66 -10.17 18.35
N LEU A 96 5.44 -10.66 17.12
CA LEU A 96 5.54 -12.09 16.81
C LEU A 96 6.98 -12.61 17.00
N CYS A 97 7.99 -11.86 16.55
CA CYS A 97 9.39 -12.21 16.77
C CYS A 97 9.75 -12.26 18.26
N GLN A 98 9.30 -11.27 19.05
CA GLN A 98 9.50 -11.25 20.50
C GLN A 98 8.83 -12.45 21.17
N GLY A 99 7.60 -12.78 20.80
CA GLY A 99 6.90 -13.97 21.30
C GLY A 99 7.63 -15.26 20.97
N ARG A 100 8.16 -15.40 19.74
CA ARG A 100 8.96 -16.55 19.32
C ARG A 100 10.22 -16.71 20.17
N GLU A 101 10.94 -15.62 20.43
CA GLU A 101 12.15 -15.66 21.27
C GLU A 101 11.82 -15.97 22.74
N ALA A 102 10.71 -15.47 23.26
CA ALA A 102 10.24 -15.82 24.60
C ALA A 102 9.96 -17.34 24.71
N VAL A 103 9.24 -17.92 23.74
CA VAL A 103 8.96 -19.37 23.70
C VAL A 103 10.24 -20.18 23.61
N LYS A 104 11.20 -19.78 22.75
CA LYS A 104 12.52 -20.43 22.68
C LYS A 104 13.25 -20.37 24.03
N GLY A 105 13.18 -19.23 24.73
CA GLY A 105 13.76 -19.06 26.06
C GLY A 105 13.17 -20.02 27.09
N TYR A 106 11.83 -20.16 27.11
CA TYR A 106 11.14 -21.13 27.97
C TYR A 106 11.55 -22.58 27.70
N LEU A 107 11.58 -22.99 26.43
CA LEU A 107 11.97 -24.35 26.04
C LEU A 107 13.42 -24.67 26.44
N LYS A 108 14.35 -23.71 26.26
CA LYS A 108 15.74 -23.87 26.72
C LYS A 108 15.85 -24.02 28.23
N ARG A 109 15.00 -23.31 28.99
CA ARG A 109 14.97 -23.38 30.46
C ARG A 109 14.33 -24.68 30.98
N GLY A 110 13.35 -25.24 30.25
CA GLY A 110 12.76 -26.55 30.53
C GLY A 110 13.70 -27.74 30.30
N ASN A 111 14.81 -27.54 29.56
CA ASN A 111 15.86 -28.53 29.35
C ASN A 111 17.04 -28.39 30.34
N ALA A 112 16.95 -27.51 31.35
CA ALA A 112 17.88 -27.52 32.47
C ALA A 112 17.43 -28.59 33.48
N PRO A 113 18.20 -29.68 33.72
CA PRO A 113 17.92 -30.54 34.86
C PRO A 113 18.19 -29.74 36.14
N GLU A 114 17.40 -30.01 37.17
CA GLU A 114 17.48 -29.42 38.52
C GLU A 114 16.73 -28.10 38.74
N ALA A 115 15.41 -28.22 38.86
CA ALA A 115 14.76 -27.69 40.06
C ALA A 115 14.19 -28.89 40.82
N ARG A 116 15.00 -29.42 41.75
CA ARG A 116 14.55 -30.37 42.77
C ARG A 116 13.37 -29.71 43.48
N PHE A 117 12.17 -30.20 43.24
CA PHE A 117 11.07 -30.00 44.18
C PHE A 117 11.49 -30.66 45.48
N VAL A 118 12.00 -29.87 46.42
CA VAL A 118 12.20 -30.30 47.79
C VAL A 118 10.80 -30.47 48.37
N ASP A 119 10.34 -31.72 48.37
CA ASP A 119 9.20 -32.16 49.16
C ASP A 119 9.54 -31.94 50.64
N ARG A 120 9.02 -30.86 51.22
CA ARG A 120 9.11 -30.59 52.66
C ARG A 120 7.79 -31.02 53.28
N LYS A 121 7.60 -32.33 53.42
CA LYS A 121 6.68 -32.91 54.40
C LYS A 121 7.49 -33.51 55.56
N ARG A 122 7.14 -33.01 56.75
CA ARG A 122 7.51 -33.40 58.13
C ARG A 122 8.68 -32.65 58.74
#